data_AF-A0AAU4EKQ6-F1
#
_entry.id   AF-A0AAU4EKQ6-F1
#
_cell.length_a   1.000
_cell.length_b   1.000
_cell.length_c   1.000
_cell.angle_alpha   90.00
_cell.angle_beta   90.00
_cell.angle_gamma   90.00
#
_symmetry.space_group_name_H-M   'P 1'
#
loop_
_entity.id
_entity.type
_entity.pdbx_description
1 polymer ?
#
loop_
_entity_poly.entity_id
_entity_poly.type
_entity_poly.pdbx_seq_one_letter_code
_entity_poly.pdbx_strand_id
1 'polypeptide(L)'
;MDIAERAQALALKIRKHKDGIETEEATKNAFVMPFISTVLGYDVFNPAEVIPEFTADVGTKRGEKIDYAIVHNGQVQVLVEAKKINDPLKIEHASQLFRYFAVTNARIAVLTNGQVYQFYTDLDAPNRMDAKPFLVMDFADIDETLLPELAKLTKEDFDLDSVISAAGELKYIGQLKRILAAQFKEPEDEWVKFLTTRVYEGAFTQRVREQFGPLVSKATRQFLNEQVNDRLKNALGGPDAYVSVSTGAGTGTASQAEPPVAESPEREDELVTTEEELEGYRVVRAIVCGEVPAARIAARDTKTYFGVLLDDNNRKPIARLWFNRSKKYLGVFDENKAETRIPITSVEEIYTHADHLRRTVARYMAAPPIAADVVEEPQSTSA
;
A
#
# COMPACT_ATOMS: atom_id res chain seq x y z
N MET A 1 -8.44 11.12 20.36
CA MET A 1 -8.35 10.39 19.08
C MET A 1 -7.03 9.67 19.06
N ASP A 2 -7.04 8.43 18.63
CA ASP A 2 -5.82 7.65 18.46
C ASP A 2 -4.88 8.31 17.41
N ILE A 3 -3.57 8.05 17.49
CA ILE A 3 -2.60 8.60 16.54
C ILE A 3 -2.92 8.18 15.09
N ALA A 4 -3.42 6.95 14.90
CA ALA A 4 -3.84 6.44 13.61
C ALA A 4 -5.00 7.27 13.04
N GLU A 5 -6.02 7.55 13.85
CA GLU A 5 -7.18 8.37 13.44
C GLU A 5 -6.75 9.79 13.06
N ARG A 6 -5.88 10.41 13.87
CA ARG A 6 -5.34 11.74 13.60
C ARG A 6 -4.54 11.78 12.30
N ALA A 7 -3.69 10.78 12.07
CA ALA A 7 -2.89 10.68 10.87
C ALA A 7 -3.75 10.46 9.61
N GLN A 8 -4.76 9.59 9.70
CA GLN A 8 -5.71 9.34 8.61
C GLN A 8 -6.57 10.58 8.29
N ALA A 9 -6.96 11.35 9.31
CA ALA A 9 -7.68 12.61 9.10
C ALA A 9 -6.84 13.61 8.31
N LEU A 10 -5.53 13.72 8.61
CA LEU A 10 -4.61 14.56 7.85
C LEU A 10 -4.42 14.03 6.42
N ALA A 11 -4.24 12.73 6.23
CA ALA A 11 -4.13 12.11 4.91
C ALA A 11 -5.36 12.40 4.03
N LEU A 12 -6.56 12.27 4.59
CA LEU A 12 -7.81 12.58 3.90
C LEU A 12 -7.87 14.06 3.49
N LYS A 13 -7.43 14.97 4.38
CA LYS A 13 -7.38 16.40 4.10
C LYS A 13 -6.41 16.71 2.94
N ILE A 14 -5.21 16.12 2.97
CA ILE A 14 -4.22 16.27 1.90
C ILE A 14 -4.80 15.79 0.57
N ARG A 15 -5.36 14.58 0.52
CA ARG A 15 -5.96 14.01 -0.70
C ARG A 15 -7.04 14.91 -1.28
N LYS A 16 -7.87 15.53 -0.43
CA LYS A 16 -8.99 16.38 -0.88
C LYS A 16 -8.54 17.75 -1.39
N HIS A 17 -7.46 18.31 -0.83
CA HIS A 17 -7.14 19.73 -1.02
C HIS A 17 -5.82 19.99 -1.73
N LYS A 18 -4.92 19.01 -1.87
CA LYS A 18 -3.56 19.25 -2.40
C LYS A 18 -3.52 19.92 -3.77
N ASP A 19 -4.47 19.60 -4.65
CA ASP A 19 -4.48 20.11 -6.03
C ASP A 19 -4.81 21.62 -6.10
N GLY A 20 -5.42 22.18 -5.04
CA GLY A 20 -5.72 23.61 -4.93
C GLY A 20 -4.69 24.43 -4.16
N ILE A 21 -3.57 23.83 -3.74
CA ILE A 21 -2.53 24.49 -2.94
C ILE A 21 -1.35 24.86 -3.83
N GLU A 22 -1.18 26.17 -4.07
CA GLU A 22 -0.21 26.67 -5.05
C GLU A 22 1.04 27.33 -4.43
N THR A 23 1.06 27.56 -3.12
CA THR A 23 2.17 28.27 -2.46
C THR A 23 2.70 27.50 -1.25
N GLU A 24 3.93 27.80 -0.86
CA GLU A 24 4.54 27.27 0.36
C GLU A 24 3.74 27.69 1.60
N GLU A 25 3.33 28.96 1.68
CA GLU A 25 2.47 29.46 2.76
C GLU A 25 1.12 28.73 2.82
N ALA A 26 0.49 28.48 1.67
CA ALA A 26 -0.74 27.70 1.62
C ALA A 26 -0.51 26.25 2.08
N THR A 27 0.66 25.67 1.79
CA THR A 27 1.06 24.33 2.26
C THR A 27 1.22 24.29 3.79
N LYS A 28 1.92 25.30 4.35
CA LYS A 28 2.09 25.47 5.79
C LYS A 28 0.74 25.56 6.50
N ASN A 29 -0.15 26.40 5.99
CA ASN A 29 -1.48 26.59 6.57
C ASN A 29 -2.40 25.38 6.41
N ALA A 30 -2.44 24.77 5.22
CA ALA A 30 -3.40 23.72 4.92
C ALA A 30 -3.01 22.36 5.53
N PHE A 31 -1.72 22.06 5.65
CA PHE A 31 -1.22 20.73 5.98
C PHE A 31 -0.23 20.69 7.16
N VAL A 32 0.78 21.58 7.19
CA VAL A 32 1.82 21.53 8.23
C VAL A 32 1.30 21.96 9.60
N MET A 33 0.53 23.05 9.69
CA MET A 33 -0.07 23.47 10.96
C MET A 33 -1.06 22.43 11.51
N PRO A 34 -1.96 21.83 10.70
CA PRO A 34 -2.77 20.70 11.14
C PRO A 34 -1.96 19.48 11.57
N PHE A 35 -0.82 19.20 10.97
CA PHE A 35 0.08 18.16 11.45
C PHE A 35 0.59 18.47 12.85
N ILE A 36 1.15 19.67 13.08
CA ILE A 36 1.65 20.09 14.39
C ILE A 36 0.52 20.08 15.44
N SER A 37 -0.65 20.62 15.08
CA SER A 37 -1.78 20.78 15.99
C SER A 37 -2.58 19.51 16.23
N THR A 38 -3.06 18.86 15.17
CA THR A 38 -3.98 17.73 15.29
C THR A 38 -3.25 16.42 15.44
N VAL A 39 -2.12 16.22 14.73
CA VAL A 39 -1.38 14.95 14.78
C VAL A 39 -0.44 14.93 15.99
N LEU A 40 0.44 15.92 16.11
CA LEU A 40 1.39 15.98 17.23
C LEU A 40 0.78 16.54 18.52
N GLY A 41 -0.34 17.27 18.47
CA GLY A 41 -1.03 17.76 19.66
C GLY A 41 -0.45 19.05 20.26
N TYR A 42 0.42 19.77 19.55
CA TYR A 42 0.96 21.05 20.02
C TYR A 42 0.06 22.22 19.65
N ASP A 43 -0.13 23.18 20.56
CA ASP A 43 -0.95 24.34 20.26
C ASP A 43 -0.19 25.36 19.40
N VAL A 44 -0.53 25.43 18.11
CA VAL A 44 0.06 26.37 17.13
C VAL A 44 -0.26 27.84 17.42
N PHE A 45 -1.21 28.13 18.31
CA PHE A 45 -1.55 29.49 18.75
C PHE A 45 -0.87 29.85 20.08
N ASN A 46 -0.20 28.90 20.73
CA ASN A 46 0.55 29.14 21.94
C ASN A 46 2.05 29.32 21.62
N PRO A 47 2.61 30.54 21.69
CA PRO A 47 4.02 30.79 21.38
C PRO A 47 4.99 30.14 22.39
N ALA A 48 4.49 29.65 23.53
CA ALA A 48 5.29 28.83 24.45
C ALA A 48 5.40 27.36 24.02
N GLU A 49 4.63 26.92 23.02
CA GLU A 49 4.63 25.56 22.47
C GLU A 49 5.10 25.53 21.01
N VAL A 50 4.66 26.49 20.19
CA VAL A 50 5.03 26.58 18.78
C VAL A 50 5.39 28.02 18.44
N ILE A 51 6.64 28.23 18.03
CA ILE A 51 7.15 29.53 17.61
C ILE A 51 7.20 29.54 16.08
N PRO A 52 6.29 30.26 15.39
CA PRO A 52 6.38 30.46 13.95
C PRO A 52 7.53 31.41 13.59
N GLU A 53 8.05 31.30 12.38
CA GLU A 53 9.13 32.17 11.88
C GLU A 53 10.32 32.27 12.86
N PHE A 54 10.70 31.14 13.45
CA PHE A 54 11.69 31.07 14.50
C PHE A 54 13.05 31.57 14.03
N THR A 55 13.68 32.40 14.85
CA THR A 55 15.01 32.94 14.63
C THR A 55 15.93 32.63 15.80
N ALA A 56 17.19 32.32 15.49
CA ALA A 56 18.26 32.09 16.46
C ALA A 56 19.48 32.91 16.05
N ASP A 57 20.30 33.31 17.02
CA ASP A 57 21.48 34.15 16.75
C ASP A 57 22.56 33.35 16.01
N VAL A 58 22.55 33.41 14.66
CA VAL A 58 23.51 32.72 13.79
C VAL A 58 24.41 33.71 13.05
N GLY A 59 25.50 34.15 13.69
CA GLY A 59 26.64 34.81 13.01
C GLY A 59 26.31 35.78 11.86
N THR A 60 27.07 35.74 10.76
CA THR A 60 27.10 36.76 9.69
C THR A 60 25.87 36.83 8.77
N LYS A 61 24.88 35.93 8.87
CA LYS A 61 23.65 35.98 8.06
C LYS A 61 22.43 36.36 8.90
N ARG A 62 22.23 37.66 9.08
CA ARG A 62 21.00 38.22 9.67
C ARG A 62 19.79 37.93 8.77
N GLY A 63 18.74 37.35 9.34
CA GLY A 63 17.38 37.37 8.76
C GLY A 63 16.85 36.07 8.15
N GLU A 64 17.60 34.97 8.16
CA GLU A 64 17.03 33.66 7.79
C GLU A 64 16.22 33.09 8.95
N LYS A 65 15.04 32.55 8.67
CA LYS A 65 14.09 32.03 9.65
C LYS A 65 13.80 30.55 9.35
N ILE A 66 13.45 29.80 10.38
CA ILE A 66 12.83 28.48 10.28
C ILE A 66 11.31 28.65 10.40
N ASP A 67 10.53 27.88 9.65
CA ASP A 67 9.08 28.05 9.61
C ASP A 67 8.41 27.85 10.97
N TYR A 68 8.77 26.77 11.68
CA TYR A 68 8.27 26.52 13.03
C TYR A 68 9.34 25.92 13.94
N ALA A 69 9.35 26.32 15.20
CA ALA A 69 10.06 25.65 16.27
C ALA A 69 9.06 25.13 17.31
N ILE A 70 9.13 23.86 17.66
CA ILE A 70 8.32 23.24 18.70
C ILE A 70 9.10 23.26 20.01
N VAL A 71 8.45 23.81 21.03
CA VAL A 71 8.97 23.96 22.38
C VAL A 71 8.35 22.89 23.27
N HIS A 72 9.19 22.15 23.97
CA HIS A 72 8.79 21.18 24.97
C HIS A 72 9.58 21.42 26.26
N ASN A 73 8.90 21.49 27.40
CA ASN A 73 9.48 21.84 28.70
C ASN A 73 10.33 23.14 28.68
N GLY A 74 9.86 24.16 27.94
CA GLY A 74 10.51 25.47 27.86
C GLY A 74 11.77 25.52 26.98
N GLN A 75 12.10 24.43 26.27
CA GLN A 75 13.23 24.37 25.35
C GLN A 75 12.77 24.03 23.93
N VAL A 76 13.40 24.64 22.92
CA VAL A 76 13.18 24.26 21.52
C VAL A 76 13.77 22.87 21.30
N GLN A 77 12.91 21.90 20.94
CA GLN A 77 13.30 20.51 20.74
C GLN A 77 13.23 20.09 19.26
N VAL A 78 12.26 20.64 18.52
CA VAL A 78 12.02 20.29 17.11
C VAL A 78 12.03 21.54 16.24
N LEU A 79 12.75 21.49 15.13
CA LEU A 79 12.73 22.51 14.07
C LEU A 79 11.98 21.97 12.86
N VAL A 80 11.08 22.75 12.28
CA VAL A 80 10.27 22.35 11.12
C VAL A 80 10.48 23.34 9.99
N GLU A 81 10.92 22.83 8.85
CA GLU A 81 11.10 23.56 7.59
C GLU A 81 10.14 22.96 6.56
N ALA A 82 9.29 23.81 5.98
CA ALA A 82 8.32 23.42 5.00
C ALA A 82 8.77 23.81 3.58
N LYS A 83 8.25 23.07 2.61
CA LYS A 83 8.33 23.34 1.18
C LYS A 83 6.92 23.32 0.62
N LYS A 84 6.76 23.82 -0.60
CA LYS A 84 5.46 23.78 -1.28
C LYS A 84 5.05 22.33 -1.52
N ILE A 85 3.75 22.04 -1.41
CA ILE A 85 3.17 20.73 -1.75
C ILE A 85 3.63 20.29 -3.14
N ASN A 86 3.89 18.99 -3.30
CA ASN A 86 4.45 18.36 -4.50
C ASN A 86 5.91 18.71 -4.83
N ASP A 87 6.54 19.69 -4.17
CA ASP A 87 7.97 19.91 -4.35
C ASP A 87 8.77 18.74 -3.74
N PRO A 88 9.84 18.29 -4.41
CA PRO A 88 10.68 17.22 -3.88
C PRO A 88 11.45 17.70 -2.66
N LEU A 89 11.46 16.88 -1.61
CA LEU A 89 12.24 17.14 -0.41
C LEU A 89 13.71 16.76 -0.65
N LYS A 90 14.53 17.79 -0.89
CA LYS A 90 15.98 17.65 -1.03
C LYS A 90 16.67 18.28 0.16
N ILE A 91 17.56 17.52 0.79
CA ILE A 91 18.33 17.97 1.95
C ILE A 91 19.24 19.17 1.65
N GLU A 92 19.66 19.34 0.40
CA GLU A 92 20.42 20.51 -0.07
C GLU A 92 19.63 21.82 0.10
N HIS A 93 18.29 21.74 0.10
CA HIS A 93 17.41 22.87 0.35
C HIS A 93 17.08 23.06 1.84
N ALA A 94 17.59 22.20 2.72
CA ALA A 94 17.47 22.28 4.18
C ALA A 94 18.67 23.00 4.84
N SER A 95 19.38 23.85 4.11
CA SER A 95 20.55 24.59 4.61
C SER A 95 20.27 25.43 5.87
N GLN A 96 19.02 25.82 6.09
CA GLN A 96 18.57 26.50 7.30
C GLN A 96 18.53 25.54 8.49
N LEU A 97 17.94 24.35 8.33
CA LEU A 97 17.90 23.33 9.38
C LEU A 97 19.31 23.02 9.89
N PHE A 98 20.29 22.76 9.01
CA PHE A 98 21.68 22.48 9.43
C PHE A 98 22.30 23.56 10.32
N ARG A 99 22.05 24.84 10.02
CA ARG A 99 22.66 25.95 10.75
C ARG A 99 21.97 26.19 12.08
N TYR A 100 20.65 26.07 12.11
CA TYR A 100 19.86 26.22 13.32
C TYR A 100 20.06 25.04 14.28
N PHE A 101 20.25 23.84 13.76
CA PHE A 101 20.58 22.67 14.56
C PHE A 101 21.90 22.86 15.34
N ALA A 102 22.87 23.57 14.76
CA ALA A 102 24.18 23.79 15.39
C ALA A 102 24.19 24.86 16.49
N VAL A 103 23.15 25.71 16.56
CA VAL A 103 23.11 26.88 17.46
C VAL A 103 21.90 26.90 18.40
N THR A 104 21.10 25.83 18.39
CA THR A 104 19.93 25.66 19.26
C THR A 104 20.04 24.37 20.05
N ASN A 105 19.18 24.20 21.06
CA ASN A 105 19.05 22.93 21.78
C ASN A 105 18.18 21.91 21.03
N ALA A 106 17.78 22.21 19.78
CA ALA A 106 16.96 21.29 19.00
C ALA A 106 17.76 20.03 18.69
N ARG A 107 17.12 18.88 18.92
CA ARG A 107 17.70 17.55 18.66
C ARG A 107 16.95 16.79 17.58
N ILE A 108 15.87 17.39 17.07
CA ILE A 108 15.05 16.86 15.98
C ILE A 108 14.82 17.96 14.95
N ALA A 109 14.94 17.61 13.68
CA ALA A 109 14.59 18.48 12.56
C ALA A 109 13.60 17.78 11.63
N VAL A 110 12.68 18.53 11.05
CA VAL A 110 11.64 18.04 10.15
C VAL A 110 11.67 18.83 8.87
N LEU A 111 11.89 18.14 7.75
CA LEU A 111 11.72 18.71 6.41
C LEU A 111 10.45 18.13 5.80
N THR A 112 9.53 18.98 5.36
CA THR A 112 8.21 18.53 4.87
C THR A 112 7.68 19.35 3.70
N ASN A 113 6.83 18.75 2.87
CA ASN A 113 6.00 19.45 1.88
C ASN A 113 4.50 19.34 2.22
N GLY A 114 4.17 19.04 3.47
CA GLY A 114 2.81 18.82 3.94
C GLY A 114 2.26 17.40 3.69
N GLN A 115 2.75 16.67 2.68
CA GLN A 115 2.40 15.26 2.44
C GLN A 115 3.45 14.31 3.00
N VAL A 116 4.72 14.56 2.72
CA VAL A 116 5.86 13.76 3.19
C VAL A 116 6.56 14.51 4.30
N TYR A 117 6.90 13.80 5.39
CA TYR A 117 7.63 14.34 6.53
C TYR A 117 8.90 13.51 6.75
N GLN A 118 10.06 14.16 6.66
CA GLN A 118 11.37 13.55 6.88
C GLN A 118 11.92 14.06 8.21
N PHE A 119 12.12 13.15 9.17
CA PHE A 119 12.63 13.47 10.50
C PHE A 119 14.11 13.13 10.60
N TYR A 120 14.87 14.07 11.12
CA TYR A 120 16.32 14.03 11.27
C TYR A 120 16.70 14.25 12.72
N THR A 121 17.87 13.75 13.08
CA THR A 121 18.49 13.92 14.39
C THR A 121 20.00 14.08 14.20
N ASP A 122 20.79 14.05 15.27
CA ASP A 122 22.24 14.27 15.31
C ASP A 122 23.00 13.09 15.92
N LEU A 123 22.64 11.87 15.48
CA LEU A 123 23.27 10.65 15.96
C LEU A 123 24.71 10.50 15.49
N ASP A 124 25.06 11.03 14.31
CA ASP A 124 26.41 10.92 13.77
C ASP A 124 27.40 11.85 14.49
N ALA A 125 26.96 13.05 14.86
CA ALA A 125 27.76 14.01 15.60
C ALA A 125 26.87 14.98 16.40
N PRO A 126 27.16 15.25 17.68
CA PRO A 126 26.36 16.16 18.50
C PRO A 126 26.17 17.53 17.86
N ASN A 127 24.94 18.05 17.89
CA ASN A 127 24.55 19.34 17.32
C ASN A 127 24.80 19.46 15.81
N ARG A 128 24.90 18.33 15.10
CA ARG A 128 25.02 18.30 13.64
C ARG A 128 23.97 17.36 13.08
N MET A 129 22.98 17.95 12.40
CA MET A 129 21.93 17.20 11.72
C MET A 129 22.53 16.15 10.77
N ASP A 130 22.05 14.91 10.90
CA ASP A 130 22.40 13.78 10.06
C ASP A 130 21.99 14.01 8.60
N ALA A 131 22.73 13.43 7.66
CA ALA A 131 22.44 13.56 6.23
C ALA A 131 21.23 12.71 5.77
N LYS A 132 20.78 11.75 6.58
CA LYS A 132 19.68 10.83 6.25
C LYS A 132 18.62 10.88 7.34
N PRO A 133 17.33 10.92 6.97
CA PRO A 133 16.26 10.89 7.97
C PRO A 133 16.19 9.51 8.63
N PHE A 134 15.85 9.50 9.92
CA PHE A 134 15.60 8.27 10.68
C PHE A 134 14.15 7.78 10.52
N LEU A 135 13.20 8.70 10.34
CA LEU A 135 11.79 8.41 10.12
C LEU A 135 11.30 9.19 8.88
N VAL A 136 10.51 8.52 8.03
CA VAL A 136 9.85 9.14 6.88
C VAL A 136 8.39 8.72 6.89
N MET A 137 7.49 9.70 6.98
CA MET A 137 6.04 9.49 6.91
C MET A 137 5.54 10.02 5.57
N ASP A 138 4.86 9.18 4.78
CA ASP A 138 4.11 9.61 3.59
C ASP A 138 2.61 9.52 3.88
N PHE A 139 1.94 10.67 3.97
CA PHE A 139 0.50 10.71 4.23
C PHE A 139 -0.36 10.36 3.01
N ALA A 140 0.24 10.12 1.83
CA ALA A 140 -0.47 9.48 0.72
C ALA A 140 -0.51 7.94 0.85
N ASP A 141 0.44 7.37 1.57
CA ASP A 141 0.59 5.92 1.78
C ASP A 141 1.21 5.66 3.17
N ILE A 142 0.37 5.70 4.19
CA ILE A 142 0.82 5.60 5.59
C ILE A 142 1.22 4.15 5.88
N ASP A 143 2.50 3.94 6.20
CA ASP A 143 2.97 2.71 6.82
C ASP A 143 2.55 2.69 8.31
N GLU A 144 1.51 1.91 8.62
CA GLU A 144 0.99 1.79 9.99
C GLU A 144 2.04 1.30 11.00
N THR A 145 3.07 0.59 10.54
CA THR A 145 4.16 0.13 11.43
C THR A 145 5.02 1.26 11.97
N LEU A 146 4.94 2.46 11.36
CA LEU A 146 5.65 3.66 11.79
C LEU A 146 4.83 4.56 12.72
N LEU A 147 3.52 4.31 12.88
CA LEU A 147 2.65 5.10 13.75
C LEU A 147 3.09 5.11 15.24
N PRO A 148 3.61 4.01 15.82
CA PRO A 148 4.16 4.05 17.17
C PRO A 148 5.35 5.02 17.32
N GLU A 149 6.15 5.18 16.26
CA GLU A 149 7.30 6.09 16.26
C GLU A 149 6.86 7.55 16.09
N LEU A 150 5.81 7.78 15.29
CA LEU A 150 5.16 9.09 15.23
C LEU A 150 4.49 9.47 16.56
N ALA A 151 3.93 8.51 17.30
CA ALA A 151 3.30 8.75 18.60
C ALA A 151 4.28 9.33 19.63
N LYS A 152 5.54 8.85 19.65
CA LYS A 152 6.62 9.38 20.51
C LYS A 152 6.96 10.85 20.23
N LEU A 153 6.55 11.41 19.09
CA LEU A 153 6.75 12.82 18.75
C LEU A 153 5.58 13.70 19.19
N THR A 154 4.48 13.11 19.67
CA THR A 154 3.31 13.86 20.16
C THR A 154 3.62 14.52 21.49
N LYS A 155 2.98 15.66 21.77
CA LYS A 155 3.16 16.43 23.00
C LYS A 155 3.01 15.60 24.28
N GLU A 156 2.06 14.67 24.29
CA GLU A 156 1.72 13.84 25.45
C GLU A 156 2.80 12.79 25.76
N ASP A 157 3.38 12.20 24.72
CA ASP A 157 4.34 11.09 24.82
C ASP A 157 5.79 11.50 24.53
N PHE A 158 6.05 12.80 24.34
CA PHE A 158 7.37 13.28 23.93
C PHE A 158 8.42 13.04 25.02
N ASP A 159 9.34 12.13 24.72
CA ASP A 159 10.56 11.92 25.49
C ASP A 159 11.75 11.90 24.53
N LEU A 160 12.64 12.88 24.70
CA LEU A 160 13.75 13.08 23.77
C LEU A 160 14.66 11.85 23.74
N ASP A 161 15.03 11.29 24.88
CA ASP A 161 15.97 10.16 24.94
C ASP A 161 15.39 8.91 24.27
N SER A 162 14.10 8.63 24.48
CA SER A 162 13.36 7.56 23.79
C SER A 162 13.32 7.77 22.27
N VAL A 163 13.05 9.00 21.81
CA VAL A 163 13.03 9.32 20.37
C VAL A 163 14.41 9.14 19.75
N ILE A 164 15.48 9.60 20.41
CA ILE A 164 16.86 9.46 19.93
C ILE A 164 17.28 7.98 19.88
N SER A 165 16.92 7.21 20.91
CA SER A 165 17.18 5.76 20.94
C SER A 165 16.49 5.04 19.79
N ALA A 166 15.20 5.33 19.56
CA ALA A 166 14.43 4.75 18.47
C ALA A 166 14.98 5.20 17.10
N ALA A 167 15.37 6.47 16.98
CA ALA A 167 16.00 7.00 15.77
C ALA A 167 17.27 6.24 15.39
N GLY A 168 18.08 5.84 16.37
CA GLY A 168 19.27 5.01 16.15
C GLY A 168 18.95 3.72 15.42
N GLU A 169 17.98 2.96 15.94
CA GLU A 169 17.55 1.70 15.33
C GLU A 169 16.88 1.91 13.97
N LEU A 170 15.93 2.84 13.87
CA LEU A 170 15.19 3.15 12.64
C LEU A 170 16.11 3.62 11.52
N LYS A 171 17.13 4.43 11.84
CA LYS A 171 18.13 4.89 10.86
C LYS A 171 18.82 3.71 10.20
N TYR A 172 19.29 2.72 10.96
CA TYR A 172 19.97 1.57 10.40
C TYR A 172 19.01 0.60 9.71
N ILE A 173 17.85 0.30 10.29
CA ILE A 173 16.81 -0.52 9.64
C ILE A 173 16.41 0.08 8.29
N GLY A 174 16.14 1.38 8.24
CA GLY A 174 15.78 2.08 7.01
C GLY A 174 16.90 2.05 5.96
N GLN A 175 18.17 2.19 6.39
CA GLN A 175 19.31 2.06 5.47
C GLN A 175 19.46 0.63 4.94
N LEU A 176 19.33 -0.37 5.80
CA LEU A 176 19.38 -1.79 5.41
C LEU A 176 18.24 -2.14 4.45
N LYS A 177 17.00 -1.71 4.73
CA LYS A 177 15.86 -1.90 3.82
C LYS A 177 16.12 -1.32 2.43
N ARG A 178 16.70 -0.11 2.34
CA ARG A 178 17.03 0.53 1.04
C ARG A 178 18.10 -0.27 0.28
N ILE A 179 19.14 -0.73 0.97
CA ILE A 179 20.19 -1.56 0.35
C ILE A 179 19.58 -2.88 -0.14
N LEU A 180 18.79 -3.57 0.69
CA LEU A 180 18.11 -4.81 0.30
C LEU A 180 17.21 -4.61 -0.91
N ALA A 181 16.39 -3.54 -0.92
CA ALA A 181 15.54 -3.21 -2.06
C ALA A 181 16.36 -2.96 -3.34
N ALA A 182 17.50 -2.27 -3.23
CA ALA A 182 18.41 -2.08 -4.35
C ALA A 182 18.97 -3.41 -4.87
N GLN A 183 19.45 -4.29 -3.97
CA GLN A 183 19.94 -5.63 -4.35
C GLN A 183 18.84 -6.48 -5.01
N PHE A 184 17.58 -6.31 -4.63
CA PHE A 184 16.47 -7.06 -5.23
C PHE A 184 16.05 -6.53 -6.60
N LYS A 185 16.21 -5.22 -6.83
CA LYS A 185 15.96 -4.59 -8.12
C LYS A 185 17.08 -4.87 -9.11
N GLU A 186 18.31 -4.64 -8.68
CA GLU A 186 19.54 -4.75 -9.46
C GLU A 186 20.67 -5.29 -8.55
N PRO A 187 20.84 -6.62 -8.50
CA PRO A 187 21.89 -7.27 -7.70
C PRO A 187 23.30 -6.77 -8.03
N GLU A 188 24.06 -6.36 -7.01
CA GLU A 188 25.47 -6.05 -7.15
C GLU A 188 26.33 -7.32 -7.17
N ASP A 189 27.56 -7.22 -7.70
CA ASP A 189 28.47 -8.37 -7.84
C ASP A 189 28.78 -9.06 -6.51
N GLU A 190 28.89 -8.29 -5.42
CA GLU A 190 29.11 -8.86 -4.09
C GLU A 190 27.91 -9.68 -3.61
N TRP A 191 26.69 -9.25 -3.90
CA TRP A 191 25.46 -9.99 -3.57
C TRP A 191 25.33 -11.26 -4.40
N VAL A 192 25.62 -11.17 -5.70
CA VAL A 192 25.67 -12.34 -6.59
C VAL A 192 26.71 -13.34 -6.11
N LYS A 193 27.91 -12.88 -5.76
CA LYS A 193 28.98 -13.73 -5.22
C LYS A 193 28.58 -14.39 -3.90
N PHE A 194 27.99 -13.63 -2.99
CA PHE A 194 27.54 -14.10 -1.69
C PHE A 194 26.55 -15.26 -1.82
N LEU A 195 25.55 -15.15 -2.71
CA LEU A 195 24.58 -16.22 -2.92
C LEU A 195 25.19 -17.40 -3.69
N THR A 196 25.98 -17.12 -4.74
CA THR A 196 26.56 -18.16 -5.60
C THR A 196 27.50 -19.09 -4.82
N THR A 197 28.35 -18.55 -3.97
CA THR A 197 29.33 -19.33 -3.19
C THR A 197 28.72 -20.28 -2.16
N ARG A 198 27.41 -20.17 -1.88
CA ARG A 198 26.67 -21.10 -1.01
C ARG A 198 26.03 -22.27 -1.75
N VAL A 199 25.93 -22.19 -3.07
CA VAL A 199 25.24 -23.19 -3.91
C VAL A 199 26.14 -23.77 -5.00
N TYR A 200 27.30 -23.16 -5.24
CA TYR A 200 28.28 -23.56 -6.23
C TYR A 200 29.64 -23.77 -5.57
N GLU A 201 30.18 -24.99 -5.69
CA GLU A 201 31.42 -25.41 -5.04
C GLU A 201 32.70 -24.95 -5.77
N GLY A 202 32.58 -24.41 -6.99
CA GLY A 202 33.71 -23.94 -7.78
C GLY A 202 34.13 -22.50 -7.45
N ALA A 203 35.27 -22.08 -8.01
CA ALA A 203 35.74 -20.70 -7.86
C ALA A 203 34.78 -19.70 -8.52
N PHE A 204 34.53 -18.58 -7.85
CA PHE A 204 33.73 -17.48 -8.40
C PHE A 204 34.54 -16.70 -9.45
N THR A 205 34.48 -17.15 -10.70
CA THR A 205 35.12 -16.52 -11.86
C THR A 205 34.16 -15.57 -12.59
N GLN A 206 34.66 -14.75 -13.51
CA GLN A 206 33.80 -13.87 -14.33
C GLN A 206 32.72 -14.64 -15.10
N ARG A 207 33.07 -15.82 -15.64
CA ARG A 207 32.11 -16.70 -16.33
C ARG A 207 31.00 -17.18 -15.39
N VAL A 208 31.35 -17.54 -14.15
CA VAL A 208 30.37 -17.93 -13.12
C VAL A 208 29.51 -16.72 -12.74
N ARG A 209 30.09 -15.52 -12.58
CA ARG A 209 29.35 -14.28 -12.32
C ARG A 209 28.32 -14.00 -13.43
N GLU A 210 28.72 -14.08 -14.70
CA GLU A 210 27.82 -13.85 -15.85
C GLU A 210 26.70 -14.90 -15.93
N GLN A 211 26.99 -16.15 -15.55
CA GLN A 211 25.99 -17.21 -15.48
C GLN A 211 25.01 -17.03 -14.32
N PHE A 212 25.50 -16.69 -13.12
CA PHE A 212 24.70 -16.64 -11.91
C PHE A 212 23.99 -15.30 -11.69
N GLY A 213 24.46 -14.19 -12.25
CA GLY A 213 23.80 -12.88 -12.13
C GLY A 213 22.32 -12.91 -12.53
N PRO A 214 21.98 -13.41 -13.74
CA PRO A 214 20.59 -13.56 -14.16
C PRO A 214 19.79 -14.53 -13.28
N LEU A 215 20.43 -15.60 -12.79
CA LEU A 215 19.78 -16.59 -11.91
C LEU A 215 19.43 -15.98 -10.55
N VAL A 216 20.33 -15.21 -9.95
CA VAL A 216 20.11 -14.50 -8.68
C VAL A 216 18.98 -13.48 -8.83
N SER A 217 18.97 -12.70 -9.91
CA SER A 217 17.89 -11.75 -10.19
C SER A 217 16.53 -12.46 -10.34
N LYS A 218 16.50 -13.56 -11.10
CA LYS A 218 15.29 -14.37 -11.28
C LYS A 218 14.79 -14.97 -9.97
N ALA A 219 15.68 -15.62 -9.21
CA ALA A 219 15.33 -16.26 -7.94
C ALA A 219 14.81 -15.23 -6.92
N THR A 220 15.42 -14.05 -6.84
CA THR A 220 14.99 -12.99 -5.92
C THR A 220 13.59 -12.48 -6.25
N ARG A 221 13.28 -12.27 -7.54
CA ARG A 221 11.92 -11.87 -7.98
C ARG A 221 10.88 -12.94 -7.70
N GLN A 222 11.21 -14.21 -8.00
CA GLN A 222 10.31 -15.33 -7.71
C GLN A 222 10.03 -15.45 -6.22
N PHE A 223 11.06 -15.40 -5.38
CA PHE A 223 10.91 -15.44 -3.93
C PHE A 223 10.05 -14.30 -3.39
N LEU A 224 10.24 -13.06 -3.85
CA LEU A 224 9.39 -11.94 -3.43
C LEU A 224 7.93 -12.14 -3.80
N ASN A 225 7.67 -12.60 -5.03
CA ASN A 225 6.31 -12.90 -5.48
C ASN A 225 5.67 -14.00 -4.65
N GLU A 226 6.43 -15.06 -4.32
CA GLU A 226 6.00 -16.12 -3.43
C GLU A 226 5.67 -15.58 -2.03
N GLN A 227 6.54 -14.76 -1.43
CA GLN A 227 6.28 -14.16 -0.11
C GLN A 227 5.05 -13.25 -0.09
N VAL A 228 4.82 -12.47 -1.14
CA VAL A 228 3.60 -11.66 -1.29
C VAL A 228 2.39 -12.56 -1.40
N ASN A 229 2.45 -13.60 -2.24
CA ASN A 229 1.38 -14.57 -2.40
C ASN A 229 1.08 -15.33 -1.10
N ASP A 230 2.10 -15.69 -0.33
CA ASP A 230 1.96 -16.39 0.95
C ASP A 230 1.36 -15.48 2.03
N ARG A 231 1.77 -14.21 2.08
CA ARG A 231 1.12 -13.21 2.95
C ARG A 231 -0.33 -12.99 2.57
N LEU A 232 -0.65 -12.91 1.27
CA LEU A 232 -2.02 -12.81 0.79
C LEU A 232 -2.84 -14.05 1.17
N LYS A 233 -2.31 -15.27 0.98
CA LYS A 233 -2.94 -16.52 1.40
C LYS A 233 -3.24 -16.52 2.90
N ASN A 234 -2.24 -16.17 3.73
CA ASN A 234 -2.36 -16.14 5.18
C ASN A 234 -3.34 -15.06 5.68
N ALA A 235 -3.37 -13.88 5.03
CA ALA A 235 -4.32 -12.81 5.36
C ALA A 235 -5.76 -13.13 4.88
N LEU A 236 -5.92 -14.00 3.89
CA LEU A 236 -7.22 -14.44 3.35
C LEU A 236 -7.79 -15.69 4.05
N GLY A 237 -7.06 -16.29 4.99
CA GLY A 237 -7.45 -17.46 5.78
C GLY A 237 -6.24 -18.32 6.14
N GLY A 238 -5.94 -18.42 7.44
CA GLY A 238 -4.81 -19.19 7.98
C GLY A 238 -4.87 -20.70 7.72
N PRO A 239 -3.81 -21.44 8.14
CA PRO A 239 -3.41 -22.76 7.62
C PRO A 239 -4.27 -23.98 8.04
N ASP A 240 -5.59 -23.82 8.18
CA ASP A 240 -6.50 -24.91 8.58
C ASP A 240 -7.35 -25.49 7.44
N ALA A 241 -7.00 -25.20 6.18
CA ALA A 241 -7.63 -25.83 5.03
C ALA A 241 -6.65 -26.82 4.37
N TYR A 242 -6.71 -28.07 4.86
CA TYR A 242 -6.25 -29.31 4.22
C TYR A 242 -4.76 -29.68 4.37
N VAL A 243 -4.46 -30.35 5.48
CA VAL A 243 -3.48 -31.46 5.48
C VAL A 243 -4.24 -32.75 5.18
N SER A 244 -3.91 -33.42 4.07
CA SER A 244 -3.67 -34.87 4.06
C SER A 244 -2.90 -35.30 2.81
N VAL A 245 -1.80 -35.98 3.12
CA VAL A 245 -0.78 -36.57 2.26
C VAL A 245 -1.32 -37.83 1.57
N SER A 246 -0.93 -38.10 0.33
CA SER A 246 -0.22 -39.34 -0.02
C SER A 246 0.25 -39.39 -1.48
N THR A 247 1.56 -39.61 -1.57
CA THR A 247 2.40 -39.97 -2.71
C THR A 247 1.96 -41.26 -3.41
N GLY A 248 2.09 -41.28 -4.74
CA GLY A 248 2.15 -42.49 -5.56
C GLY A 248 2.99 -42.24 -6.80
N ALA A 249 4.20 -42.79 -6.80
CA ALA A 249 5.19 -42.69 -7.86
C ALA A 249 4.81 -43.48 -9.12
N GLY A 250 5.37 -43.10 -10.27
CA GLY A 250 5.39 -44.00 -11.44
C GLY A 250 5.60 -43.34 -12.80
N THR A 251 6.85 -42.98 -13.08
CA THR A 251 7.58 -43.17 -14.36
C THR A 251 6.84 -43.09 -15.71
N GLY A 252 7.40 -42.26 -16.60
CA GLY A 252 7.91 -42.80 -17.86
C GLY A 252 7.28 -42.33 -19.18
N THR A 253 8.01 -41.40 -19.81
CA THR A 253 8.38 -41.35 -21.24
C THR A 253 7.45 -40.78 -22.32
N ALA A 254 8.15 -40.05 -23.19
CA ALA A 254 7.74 -39.21 -24.30
C ALA A 254 7.31 -39.98 -25.55
N SER A 255 6.42 -39.40 -26.36
CA SER A 255 6.73 -39.02 -27.74
C SER A 255 5.60 -38.19 -28.37
N GLN A 256 6.02 -37.38 -29.33
CA GLN A 256 5.33 -36.35 -30.10
C GLN A 256 4.17 -36.87 -30.96
N ALA A 257 3.12 -36.05 -31.12
CA ALA A 257 2.62 -35.52 -32.41
C ALA A 257 1.20 -34.93 -32.27
N GLU A 258 1.06 -33.64 -32.55
CA GLU A 258 -0.18 -32.99 -33.03
C GLU A 258 -0.23 -33.03 -34.57
N PRO A 259 -1.37 -32.75 -35.24
CA PRO A 259 -2.75 -33.17 -34.98
C PRO A 259 -3.41 -33.70 -36.31
N PRO A 260 -4.71 -34.06 -36.38
CA PRO A 260 -5.77 -33.05 -36.49
C PRO A 260 -7.07 -33.38 -35.72
N VAL A 261 -7.71 -32.28 -35.34
CA VAL A 261 -9.08 -32.04 -34.86
C VAL A 261 -10.11 -33.17 -35.11
N ALA A 262 -10.57 -33.80 -34.04
CA ALA A 262 -11.90 -34.38 -33.90
C ALA A 262 -12.24 -34.57 -32.41
N GLU A 263 -13.52 -34.42 -32.10
CA GLU A 263 -14.16 -34.42 -30.79
C GLU A 263 -13.78 -35.59 -29.87
N SER A 264 -13.70 -35.31 -28.55
CA SER A 264 -14.05 -36.15 -27.38
C SER A 264 -13.17 -35.81 -26.16
N PRO A 265 -13.52 -36.17 -24.91
CA PRO A 265 -14.78 -36.69 -24.42
C PRO A 265 -15.44 -35.78 -23.37
N GLU A 266 -16.73 -36.00 -23.15
CA GLU A 266 -17.42 -35.62 -21.93
C GLU A 266 -16.60 -36.12 -20.73
N ARG A 267 -16.08 -35.21 -19.90
CA ARG A 267 -15.57 -35.60 -18.58
C ARG A 267 -16.77 -35.95 -17.72
N GLU A 268 -16.71 -37.17 -17.18
CA GLU A 268 -17.62 -37.72 -16.21
C GLU A 268 -17.90 -36.72 -15.07
N ASP A 269 -19.17 -36.30 -15.04
CA ASP A 269 -20.13 -36.09 -13.93
C ASP A 269 -19.68 -35.87 -12.47
N GLU A 270 -18.49 -35.36 -12.19
CA GLU A 270 -18.11 -34.86 -10.86
C GLU A 270 -17.83 -33.35 -10.90
N LEU A 271 -18.41 -32.61 -9.93
CA LEU A 271 -18.09 -31.19 -9.71
C LEU A 271 -16.66 -31.11 -9.16
N VAL A 272 -15.68 -30.96 -10.05
CA VAL A 272 -14.28 -30.78 -9.69
C VAL A 272 -13.95 -29.29 -9.79
N THR A 273 -14.00 -28.60 -8.65
CA THR A 273 -13.48 -27.23 -8.54
C THR A 273 -11.98 -27.25 -8.78
N THR A 274 -11.53 -26.62 -9.85
CA THR A 274 -10.10 -26.54 -10.21
C THR A 274 -9.38 -25.43 -9.45
N GLU A 275 -8.06 -25.58 -9.28
CA GLU A 275 -7.21 -24.53 -8.66
C GLU A 275 -7.30 -23.20 -9.44
N GLU A 276 -7.43 -23.29 -10.77
CA GLU A 276 -7.58 -22.14 -11.65
C GLU A 276 -8.94 -21.43 -11.46
N GLU A 277 -10.03 -22.16 -11.23
CA GLU A 277 -11.33 -21.55 -10.87
C GLU A 277 -11.28 -20.87 -9.51
N LEU A 278 -10.57 -21.45 -8.54
CA LEU A 278 -10.35 -20.82 -7.23
C LEU A 278 -9.48 -19.56 -7.34
N GLU A 279 -8.47 -19.57 -8.21
CA GLU A 279 -7.64 -18.41 -8.49
C GLU A 279 -8.47 -17.29 -9.14
N GLY A 280 -9.25 -17.60 -10.18
CA GLY A 280 -10.16 -16.64 -10.81
C GLY A 280 -11.20 -16.10 -9.84
N TYR A 281 -11.74 -16.93 -8.95
CA TYR A 281 -12.63 -16.49 -7.88
C TYR A 281 -11.95 -15.51 -6.93
N ARG A 282 -10.72 -15.78 -6.50
CA ARG A 282 -9.94 -14.87 -5.64
C ARG A 282 -9.69 -13.53 -6.31
N VAL A 283 -9.39 -13.52 -7.61
CA VAL A 283 -9.21 -12.28 -8.39
C VAL A 283 -10.51 -11.49 -8.48
N VAL A 284 -11.64 -12.12 -8.87
CA VAL A 284 -12.94 -11.44 -8.91
C VAL A 284 -13.33 -10.91 -7.53
N ARG A 285 -13.12 -11.72 -6.47
CA ARG A 285 -13.38 -11.34 -5.09
C ARG A 285 -12.53 -10.13 -4.67
N ALA A 286 -11.23 -10.13 -4.95
CA ALA A 286 -10.34 -9.02 -4.62
C ALA A 286 -10.75 -7.71 -5.31
N ILE A 287 -11.14 -7.79 -6.59
CA ILE A 287 -11.59 -6.64 -7.39
C ILE A 287 -12.83 -5.97 -6.77
N VAL A 288 -13.82 -6.77 -6.38
CA VAL A 288 -15.11 -6.27 -5.89
C VAL A 288 -15.17 -6.03 -4.39
N CYS A 289 -14.15 -6.45 -3.63
CA CYS A 289 -13.99 -6.10 -2.21
C CYS A 289 -13.85 -4.59 -1.97
N GLY A 290 -13.51 -3.81 -2.99
CA GLY A 290 -13.56 -2.35 -2.92
C GLY A 290 -14.99 -1.77 -2.82
N GLU A 291 -16.01 -2.54 -3.20
CA GLU A 291 -17.41 -2.10 -3.23
C GLU A 291 -18.25 -2.75 -2.10
N VAL A 292 -17.95 -4.00 -1.75
CA VAL A 292 -18.70 -4.77 -0.74
C VAL A 292 -17.77 -5.61 0.14
N PRO A 293 -18.15 -5.89 1.40
CA PRO A 293 -17.39 -6.79 2.25
C PRO A 293 -17.19 -8.18 1.64
N ALA A 294 -16.00 -8.72 1.81
CA ALA A 294 -15.59 -10.00 1.23
C ALA A 294 -16.46 -11.21 1.63
N ALA A 295 -17.14 -11.12 2.77
CA ALA A 295 -18.07 -12.13 3.27
C ALA A 295 -19.37 -12.22 2.47
N ARG A 296 -19.70 -11.18 1.70
CA ARG A 296 -20.89 -11.14 0.83
C ARG A 296 -20.63 -11.72 -0.56
N ILE A 297 -19.40 -12.11 -0.85
CA ILE A 297 -19.03 -12.68 -2.15
C ILE A 297 -18.93 -14.19 -1.96
N ALA A 298 -19.80 -14.94 -2.64
CA ALA A 298 -19.90 -16.39 -2.54
C ALA A 298 -19.44 -17.05 -3.85
N ALA A 299 -18.72 -18.16 -3.69
CA ALA A 299 -18.38 -19.05 -4.78
C ALA A 299 -19.46 -20.14 -4.90
N ARG A 300 -19.88 -20.44 -6.13
CA ARG A 300 -20.80 -21.55 -6.42
C ARG A 300 -20.32 -22.33 -7.62
N ASP A 301 -19.83 -23.53 -7.38
CA ASP A 301 -19.42 -24.42 -8.45
C ASP A 301 -20.64 -24.98 -9.19
N THR A 302 -20.58 -25.01 -10.52
CA THR A 302 -21.61 -25.60 -11.37
C THR A 302 -20.93 -26.42 -12.46
N LYS A 303 -21.65 -27.43 -12.99
CA LYS A 303 -21.12 -28.33 -14.03
C LYS A 303 -20.51 -27.62 -15.26
N THR A 304 -20.95 -26.40 -15.54
CA THR A 304 -20.59 -25.69 -16.78
C THR A 304 -19.69 -24.48 -16.58
N TYR A 305 -19.66 -23.91 -15.36
CA TYR A 305 -18.89 -22.72 -15.02
C TYR A 305 -18.76 -22.59 -13.50
N PHE A 306 -17.74 -21.87 -13.06
CA PHE A 306 -17.62 -21.46 -11.66
C PHE A 306 -18.31 -20.12 -11.43
N GLY A 307 -19.34 -20.10 -10.59
CA GLY A 307 -20.15 -18.90 -10.32
C GLY A 307 -19.58 -18.06 -9.19
N VAL A 308 -19.56 -16.73 -9.38
CA VAL A 308 -19.26 -15.76 -8.33
C VAL A 308 -20.50 -14.90 -8.09
N LEU A 309 -21.06 -14.96 -6.89
CA LEU A 309 -22.37 -14.39 -6.55
C LEU A 309 -22.25 -13.37 -5.41
N LEU A 310 -23.12 -12.36 -5.42
CA LEU A 310 -23.33 -11.47 -4.28
C LEU A 310 -24.42 -12.06 -3.37
N ASP A 311 -24.19 -12.04 -2.07
CA ASP A 311 -25.09 -12.52 -1.00
C ASP A 311 -25.53 -13.99 -1.17
N ASP A 312 -24.70 -14.82 -1.80
CA ASP A 312 -25.06 -16.20 -2.20
C ASP A 312 -26.41 -16.29 -2.95
N ASN A 313 -26.72 -15.25 -3.75
CA ASN A 313 -28.00 -15.12 -4.42
C ASN A 313 -27.86 -15.31 -5.93
N ASN A 314 -28.51 -16.34 -6.48
CA ASN A 314 -28.51 -16.64 -7.92
C ASN A 314 -29.09 -15.49 -8.79
N ARG A 315 -29.84 -14.55 -8.20
CA ARG A 315 -30.36 -13.35 -8.89
C ARG A 315 -29.38 -12.17 -8.90
N LYS A 316 -28.22 -12.32 -8.25
CA LYS A 316 -27.14 -11.33 -8.15
C LYS A 316 -25.77 -11.92 -8.57
N PRO A 317 -25.63 -12.44 -9.81
CA PRO A 317 -24.36 -12.96 -10.28
C PRO A 317 -23.36 -11.83 -10.57
N ILE A 318 -22.16 -11.91 -10.00
CA ILE A 318 -21.07 -10.96 -10.22
C ILE A 318 -20.28 -11.36 -11.48
N ALA A 319 -19.91 -12.63 -11.57
CA ALA A 319 -19.17 -13.18 -12.70
C ALA A 319 -19.45 -14.69 -12.87
N ARG A 320 -19.14 -15.21 -14.06
CA ARG A 320 -19.06 -16.66 -14.34
C ARG A 320 -17.70 -16.97 -14.97
N LEU A 321 -16.96 -17.91 -14.40
CA LEU A 321 -15.67 -18.34 -14.91
C LEU A 321 -15.86 -19.61 -15.74
N TRP A 322 -15.67 -19.52 -17.05
CA TRP A 322 -15.83 -20.63 -17.98
C TRP A 322 -14.46 -21.25 -18.28
N PHE A 323 -13.84 -21.88 -17.28
CA PHE A 323 -12.48 -22.44 -17.40
C PHE A 323 -12.46 -23.93 -17.78
N ASN A 324 -13.64 -24.55 -17.81
CA ASN A 324 -13.83 -25.98 -18.11
C ASN A 324 -13.67 -26.34 -19.60
N ARG A 325 -13.16 -25.42 -20.44
CA ARG A 325 -12.97 -25.60 -21.90
C ARG A 325 -11.58 -25.11 -22.32
N SER A 326 -11.14 -25.56 -23.50
CA SER A 326 -9.84 -25.16 -24.09
C SER A 326 -9.70 -23.65 -24.31
N LYS A 327 -10.81 -22.95 -24.58
CA LYS A 327 -10.90 -21.49 -24.58
C LYS A 327 -11.60 -21.05 -23.29
N LYS A 328 -10.94 -20.18 -22.54
CA LYS A 328 -11.42 -19.63 -21.27
C LYS A 328 -12.23 -18.37 -21.53
N TYR A 329 -13.30 -18.18 -20.76
CA TYR A 329 -14.12 -16.97 -20.83
C TYR A 329 -14.45 -16.42 -19.45
N LEU A 330 -14.46 -15.09 -19.34
CA LEU A 330 -15.06 -14.36 -18.24
C LEU A 330 -16.48 -13.93 -18.65
N GLY A 331 -17.49 -14.46 -17.97
CA GLY A 331 -18.88 -14.04 -18.09
C GLY A 331 -19.16 -12.82 -17.21
N VAL A 332 -19.55 -11.70 -17.83
CA VAL A 332 -19.90 -10.44 -17.14
C VAL A 332 -21.35 -10.06 -17.42
N PHE A 333 -21.98 -9.27 -16.54
CA PHE A 333 -23.43 -8.98 -16.59
C PHE A 333 -23.77 -7.51 -16.78
N ASP A 334 -24.64 -7.22 -17.75
CA ASP A 334 -25.14 -5.88 -18.04
C ASP A 334 -26.32 -5.44 -17.14
N GLU A 335 -26.98 -4.33 -17.48
CA GLU A 335 -28.12 -3.76 -16.73
C GLU A 335 -29.37 -4.65 -16.77
N ASN A 336 -29.54 -5.40 -17.86
CA ASN A 336 -30.63 -6.33 -18.05
C ASN A 336 -30.32 -7.72 -17.46
N LYS A 337 -29.18 -7.85 -16.75
CA LYS A 337 -28.63 -9.12 -16.25
C LYS A 337 -28.33 -10.12 -17.38
N ALA A 338 -28.13 -9.64 -18.60
CA ALA A 338 -27.69 -10.46 -19.71
C ALA A 338 -26.18 -10.73 -19.58
N GLU A 339 -25.78 -11.98 -19.79
CA GLU A 339 -24.38 -12.40 -19.72
C GLU A 339 -23.66 -12.16 -21.05
N THR A 340 -22.51 -11.50 -20.99
CA THR A 340 -21.55 -11.42 -22.10
C THR A 340 -20.30 -12.23 -21.75
N ARG A 341 -19.88 -13.14 -22.64
CA ARG A 341 -18.67 -13.95 -22.45
C ARG A 341 -17.49 -13.31 -23.17
N ILE A 342 -16.50 -12.88 -22.40
CA ILE A 342 -15.27 -12.27 -22.90
C ILE A 342 -14.17 -13.33 -22.90
N PRO A 343 -13.52 -13.63 -24.05
CA PRO A 343 -12.43 -14.59 -24.09
C PRO A 343 -11.22 -14.03 -23.31
N ILE A 344 -10.61 -14.89 -22.50
CA ILE A 344 -9.37 -14.55 -21.77
C ILE A 344 -8.31 -15.63 -21.99
N THR A 345 -7.02 -15.25 -21.97
CA THR A 345 -5.92 -16.22 -22.11
C THR A 345 -5.31 -16.65 -20.77
N SER A 346 -5.45 -15.82 -19.74
CA SER A 346 -4.97 -16.07 -18.38
C SER A 346 -5.91 -15.49 -17.32
N VAL A 347 -5.79 -15.94 -16.08
CA VAL A 347 -6.57 -15.43 -14.94
C VAL A 347 -6.28 -13.95 -14.66
N GLU A 348 -5.06 -13.49 -14.94
CA GLU A 348 -4.63 -12.10 -14.74
C GLU A 348 -5.44 -11.10 -15.60
N GLU A 349 -5.91 -11.51 -16.78
CA GLU A 349 -6.69 -10.64 -17.66
C GLU A 349 -8.03 -10.20 -17.05
N ILE A 350 -8.53 -10.89 -16.01
CA ILE A 350 -9.72 -10.47 -15.26
C ILE A 350 -9.55 -9.05 -14.69
N TYR A 351 -8.33 -8.63 -14.31
CA TYR A 351 -8.07 -7.27 -13.83
C TYR A 351 -8.40 -6.19 -14.85
N THR A 352 -8.28 -6.47 -16.15
CA THR A 352 -8.64 -5.52 -17.21
C THR A 352 -10.15 -5.25 -17.30
N HIS A 353 -10.96 -6.10 -16.65
CA HIS A 353 -12.42 -5.98 -16.57
C HIS A 353 -12.91 -5.55 -15.18
N ALA A 354 -12.01 -5.04 -14.32
CA ALA A 354 -12.32 -4.65 -12.95
C ALA A 354 -13.50 -3.67 -12.85
N ASP A 355 -13.53 -2.64 -13.70
CA ASP A 355 -14.61 -1.64 -13.70
C ASP A 355 -15.97 -2.23 -14.06
N HIS A 356 -16.00 -3.30 -14.85
CA HIS A 356 -17.26 -3.98 -15.17
C HIS A 356 -17.78 -4.75 -13.96
N LEU A 357 -16.90 -5.49 -13.27
CA LEU A 357 -17.24 -6.28 -12.09
C LEU A 357 -17.71 -5.38 -10.92
N ARG A 358 -17.01 -4.26 -10.69
CA ARG A 358 -17.41 -3.26 -9.68
C ARG A 358 -18.77 -2.65 -9.99
N ARG A 359 -19.02 -2.25 -11.25
CA ARG A 359 -20.33 -1.72 -11.67
C ARG A 359 -21.46 -2.74 -11.48
N THR A 360 -21.23 -4.02 -11.77
CA THR A 360 -22.21 -5.07 -11.53
C THR A 360 -22.59 -5.16 -10.05
N VAL A 361 -21.61 -5.11 -9.14
CA VAL A 361 -21.87 -5.10 -7.69
C VAL A 361 -22.58 -3.83 -7.23
N ALA A 362 -22.13 -2.66 -7.71
CA ALA A 362 -22.76 -1.38 -7.39
C ALA A 362 -24.25 -1.34 -7.79
N ARG A 363 -24.61 -1.92 -8.94
CA ARG A 363 -26.02 -2.06 -9.37
C ARG A 363 -26.86 -2.90 -8.42
N TYR A 364 -26.30 -3.96 -7.84
CA TYR A 364 -27.01 -4.80 -6.86
C TYR A 364 -27.11 -4.16 -5.48
N MET A 365 -26.28 -3.16 -5.20
CA MET A 365 -26.29 -2.37 -3.98
C MET A 365 -27.23 -1.16 -4.07
N ALA A 366 -27.53 -0.67 -5.27
CA ALA A 366 -28.56 0.34 -5.49
C ALA A 366 -29.97 -0.27 -5.25
N ALA A 367 -30.73 0.32 -4.33
CA ALA A 367 -32.11 -0.09 -4.06
C ALA A 367 -32.98 0.08 -5.33
N PRO A 368 -33.99 -0.79 -5.56
CA PRO A 368 -34.95 -0.57 -6.64
C PRO A 368 -35.68 0.78 -6.40
N PRO A 369 -36.05 1.52 -7.47
CA PRO A 369 -36.87 2.70 -7.30
C PRO A 369 -38.18 2.29 -6.61
N ILE A 370 -38.51 2.99 -5.52
CA ILE A 370 -39.79 2.90 -4.84
C ILE A 370 -40.86 3.19 -5.90
N ALA A 371 -41.74 2.21 -6.17
CA ALA A 371 -42.91 2.44 -6.99
C ALA A 371 -43.71 3.59 -6.34
N ALA A 372 -43.97 4.64 -7.10
CA ALA A 372 -44.81 5.73 -6.64
C ALA A 372 -46.16 5.15 -6.21
N ASP A 373 -46.46 5.25 -4.91
CA ASP A 373 -47.81 5.00 -4.40
C ASP A 373 -48.77 5.89 -5.20
N VAL A 374 -49.61 5.24 -5.99
CA VAL A 374 -50.76 5.87 -6.61
C VAL A 374 -51.66 6.30 -5.46
N VAL A 375 -51.66 7.60 -5.18
CA VAL A 375 -52.64 8.25 -4.34
C VAL A 375 -54.00 8.04 -5.01
N GLU A 376 -54.79 7.09 -4.51
CA GLU A 376 -56.22 7.04 -4.81
C GLU A 376 -56.87 8.28 -4.19
N GLU A 377 -57.32 9.20 -5.05
CA GLU A 377 -58.21 10.28 -4.65
C GLU A 377 -59.53 9.70 -4.10
N PRO A 378 -60.07 10.27 -3.00
CA PRO A 378 -61.36 9.84 -2.50
C PRO A 378 -62.45 10.31 -3.47
N GLN A 379 -63.22 9.35 -4.00
CA GLN A 379 -64.44 9.64 -4.75
C GLN A 379 -65.40 10.48 -3.89
N SER A 380 -65.69 11.69 -4.36
CA SER A 380 -66.76 12.53 -3.84
C SER A 380 -68.11 11.93 -4.21
N THR A 381 -68.77 11.27 -3.27
CA THR A 381 -70.21 11.04 -3.32
C THR A 381 -70.93 12.25 -2.72
N SER A 382 -71.64 13.03 -3.54
CA SER A 382 -72.90 13.64 -3.11
C SER A 382 -73.75 14.13 -4.28
N ALA A 383 -75.00 13.64 -4.29
CA ALA A 383 -76.22 14.16 -4.91
C ALA A 383 -76.38 14.08 -6.43
#